data_AF-A0A5K7XHR4-F1
#
_entry.id   AF-A0A5K7XHR4-F1
#
_cell.length_a   1.000
_cell.length_b   1.000
_cell.length_c   1.000
_cell.angle_alpha   90.00
_cell.angle_beta   90.00
_cell.angle_gamma   90.00
#
_symmetry.space_group_name_H-M   'P 1'
#
loop_
_entity.id
_entity.type
_entity.pdbx_description
1 polymer ?
#
loop_
_entity_poly.entity_id
_entity_poly.type
_entity_poly.pdbx_seq_one_letter_code
_entity_poly.pdbx_strand_id
1 'polypeptide(L)'
;MTLTKYLTELDAIYEADPLGQWQGHRAAAIVGEVSSLMARAGHGELVRAPVPDVDVNAAKCYVAHCIAAISEKSEPDALIDLATAAELLGYKPAGLRKVVKAGQIRFVQNGNGPIKFRREWLDEYLQANNPTGVKRSPSQRRVPPPTSTVPGFDPSRFKR
;
A
#
# COMPACT_ATOMS: atom_id res chain seq x y z
N MET A 1 -16.72 5.49 -0.66
CA MET A 1 -16.15 6.71 -1.27
C MET A 1 -14.89 7.07 -0.50
N THR A 2 -13.78 7.37 -1.18
CA THR A 2 -12.51 7.76 -0.55
C THR A 2 -12.43 9.27 -0.38
N LEU A 3 -11.81 9.75 0.70
CA LEU A 3 -11.66 11.20 0.98
C LEU A 3 -10.90 11.95 -0.12
N THR A 4 -10.02 11.24 -0.84
CA THR A 4 -9.30 11.75 -2.01
C THR A 4 -10.24 12.21 -3.13
N LYS A 5 -11.42 11.58 -3.27
CA LYS A 5 -12.43 11.98 -4.26
C LYS A 5 -12.99 13.38 -3.93
N TYR A 6 -13.21 13.68 -2.66
CA TYR A 6 -13.72 14.98 -2.24
C TYR A 6 -12.71 16.10 -2.47
N LEU A 7 -11.41 15.83 -2.30
CA LEU A 7 -10.36 16.79 -2.68
C LEU A 7 -10.39 17.09 -4.17
N THR A 8 -10.41 16.06 -5.03
CA THR A 8 -10.48 16.27 -6.48
C THR A 8 -11.73 17.02 -6.92
N GLU A 9 -12.84 16.83 -6.21
CA GLU A 9 -14.09 17.55 -6.48
C GLU A 9 -14.00 19.02 -6.05
N LEU A 10 -13.42 19.30 -4.88
CA LEU A 10 -13.15 20.68 -4.43
C LEU A 10 -12.13 21.39 -5.33
N ASP A 11 -11.16 20.67 -5.89
CA ASP A 11 -10.22 21.21 -6.88
C ASP A 11 -10.93 21.61 -8.17
N ALA A 12 -11.80 20.73 -8.70
CA ALA A 12 -12.61 21.05 -9.87
C ALA A 12 -13.56 22.24 -9.64
N ILE A 13 -14.13 22.35 -8.44
CA ILE A 13 -14.99 23.49 -8.06
C ILE A 13 -14.17 24.78 -8.02
N TYR A 14 -12.97 24.75 -7.45
CA TYR A 14 -12.08 25.92 -7.38
C TYR A 14 -11.57 26.35 -8.76
N GLU A 15 -11.27 25.40 -9.66
CA GLU A 15 -10.87 25.71 -11.03
C GLU A 15 -12.01 26.34 -11.85
N ALA A 16 -13.25 25.90 -11.61
CA ALA A 16 -14.43 26.44 -12.29
C ALA A 16 -14.84 27.82 -11.76
N ASP A 17 -14.64 28.10 -10.46
CA ASP A 17 -14.93 29.39 -9.84
C ASP A 17 -13.86 29.73 -8.77
N PRO A 18 -12.73 30.34 -9.18
CA PRO A 18 -11.63 30.64 -8.26
C PRO A 18 -11.96 31.74 -7.26
N LEU A 19 -13.05 32.50 -7.48
CA LEU A 19 -13.54 33.53 -6.56
C LEU A 19 -14.54 32.96 -5.54
N GLY A 20 -14.96 31.70 -5.70
CA GLY A 20 -15.79 30.97 -4.74
C GLY A 20 -17.19 31.53 -4.53
N GLN A 21 -17.69 32.37 -5.45
CA GLN A 21 -18.90 33.16 -5.24
C GLN A 21 -20.20 32.36 -5.45
N TRP A 22 -20.16 31.24 -6.19
CA TRP A 22 -21.39 30.53 -6.60
C TRP A 22 -21.46 29.07 -6.15
N GLN A 23 -20.41 28.55 -5.51
CA GLN A 23 -20.24 27.11 -5.23
C GLN A 23 -20.09 26.77 -3.74
N GLY A 24 -20.17 27.75 -2.84
CA GLY A 24 -19.92 27.52 -1.42
C GLY A 24 -20.97 26.62 -0.72
N HIS A 25 -22.19 26.52 -1.26
CA HIS A 25 -23.17 25.49 -0.86
C HIS A 25 -22.71 24.05 -1.17
N ARG A 26 -22.01 23.85 -2.29
CA ARG A 26 -21.48 22.52 -2.65
C ARG A 26 -20.29 22.17 -1.76
N ALA A 27 -19.41 23.13 -1.48
CA ALA A 27 -18.32 22.95 -0.54
C ALA A 27 -18.82 22.63 0.88
N ALA A 28 -19.86 23.32 1.34
CA ALA A 28 -20.55 23.03 2.59
C ALA A 28 -21.11 21.60 2.65
N ALA A 29 -21.75 21.13 1.57
CA ALA A 29 -22.26 19.76 1.48
C ALA A 29 -21.12 18.73 1.60
N ILE A 30 -19.99 18.95 0.91
CA ILE A 30 -18.80 18.09 1.00
C ILE A 30 -18.26 18.06 2.44
N VAL A 31 -18.17 19.20 3.11
CA VAL A 31 -17.74 19.27 4.52
C VAL A 31 -18.67 18.48 5.42
N GLY A 32 -19.99 18.55 5.21
CA GLY A 32 -20.99 17.77 5.95
C GLY A 32 -20.85 16.25 5.74
N GLU A 33 -20.61 15.83 4.50
CA GLU A 33 -20.36 14.41 4.17
C GLU A 33 -19.07 13.90 4.82
N VAL A 34 -17.98 14.69 4.74
CA VAL A 34 -16.69 14.35 5.35
C VAL A 34 -16.81 14.32 6.88
N SER A 35 -17.50 15.28 7.49
CA SER A 35 -17.78 15.31 8.93
C SER A 35 -18.54 14.05 9.38
N SER A 36 -19.55 13.62 8.62
CA SER A 36 -20.29 12.38 8.89
C SER A 36 -19.41 11.13 8.77
N LEU A 37 -18.47 11.12 7.82
CA LEU A 37 -17.49 10.03 7.70
C LEU A 37 -16.53 10.00 8.90
N MET A 38 -16.03 11.16 9.36
CA MET A 38 -15.16 11.25 10.54
C MET A 38 -15.87 10.77 11.81
N ALA A 39 -17.15 11.13 11.98
CA ALA A 39 -17.96 10.65 13.10
C ALA A 39 -18.07 9.12 13.10
N ARG A 40 -18.31 8.50 11.94
CA ARG A 40 -18.39 7.03 11.80
C ARG A 40 -17.04 6.34 12.00
N ALA A 41 -15.95 7.01 11.66
CA ALA A 41 -14.59 6.52 11.87
C ALA A 41 -14.09 6.72 13.33
N GLY A 42 -14.90 7.30 14.22
CA GLY A 42 -14.53 7.54 15.62
C GLY A 42 -13.64 8.76 15.85
N HIS A 43 -13.58 9.68 14.88
CA HIS A 43 -12.83 10.94 14.96
C HIS A 43 -13.76 12.10 15.34
N GLY A 44 -14.28 12.07 16.57
CA GLY A 44 -15.19 13.09 17.09
C GLY A 44 -14.59 14.51 17.08
N GLU A 45 -13.27 14.63 17.25
CA GLU A 45 -12.56 15.92 17.22
C GLU A 45 -12.57 16.62 15.85
N LEU A 46 -12.79 15.86 14.76
CA LEU A 46 -12.81 16.39 13.40
C LEU A 46 -14.23 16.72 12.94
N VAL A 47 -15.26 16.32 13.68
CA VAL A 47 -16.66 16.56 13.30
C VAL A 47 -16.95 18.05 13.37
N ARG A 48 -17.22 18.66 12.22
CA ARG A 48 -17.70 20.04 12.12
C ARG A 48 -19.22 20.11 12.09
N ALA A 49 -19.76 21.15 12.72
CA ALA A 49 -21.16 21.52 12.61
C ALA A 49 -21.51 21.87 11.14
N PRO A 50 -22.75 21.59 10.70
CA PRO A 50 -23.19 21.95 9.36
C PRO A 50 -23.24 23.47 9.22
N VAL A 51 -22.50 24.00 8.25
CA VAL A 51 -22.49 25.42 7.89
C VAL A 51 -23.17 25.57 6.53
N PRO A 52 -24.04 26.57 6.29
CA PRO A 52 -24.78 26.70 5.04
C PRO A 52 -23.90 27.09 3.84
N ASP A 53 -22.77 27.74 4.11
CA ASP A 53 -21.85 28.22 3.10
C ASP A 53 -20.40 28.15 3.63
N VAL A 54 -19.48 27.64 2.82
CA VAL A 54 -18.08 27.43 3.19
C VAL A 54 -17.20 27.80 2.02
N ASP A 55 -16.16 28.60 2.28
CA ASP A 55 -15.10 28.87 1.32
C ASP A 55 -14.43 27.56 0.87
N VAL A 56 -14.27 27.39 -0.44
CA VAL A 56 -13.71 26.19 -1.06
C VAL A 56 -12.30 25.92 -0.54
N ASN A 57 -11.49 26.96 -0.30
CA ASN A 57 -10.15 26.80 0.28
C ASN A 57 -10.21 26.31 1.72
N ALA A 58 -11.11 26.85 2.54
CA ALA A 58 -11.33 26.38 3.90
C ALA A 58 -11.82 24.92 3.93
N ALA A 59 -12.68 24.52 2.98
CA ALA A 59 -13.11 23.13 2.81
C ALA A 59 -11.94 22.22 2.43
N LYS A 60 -11.07 22.62 1.48
CA LYS A 60 -9.87 21.86 1.10
C LYS A 60 -8.93 21.63 2.28
N CYS A 61 -8.62 22.68 3.04
CA CYS A 61 -7.77 22.57 4.23
C CYS A 61 -8.35 21.59 5.24
N TYR A 62 -9.67 21.62 5.47
CA TYR A 62 -10.34 20.70 6.37
C TYR A 62 -10.27 19.24 5.89
N VAL A 63 -10.55 18.97 4.61
CA VAL A 63 -10.49 17.61 4.06
C VAL A 63 -9.05 17.08 4.09
N ALA A 64 -8.06 17.91 3.77
CA ALA A 64 -6.64 17.53 3.86
C ALA A 64 -6.24 17.17 5.30
N HIS A 65 -6.67 17.97 6.29
CA HIS A 65 -6.44 17.68 7.71
C HIS A 65 -7.09 16.35 8.13
N CYS A 66 -8.30 16.06 7.65
CA CYS A 66 -8.97 14.79 7.92
C CYS A 66 -8.23 13.58 7.32
N ILE A 67 -7.67 13.73 6.12
CA ILE A 67 -6.85 12.69 5.48
C ILE A 67 -5.57 12.46 6.28
N ALA A 68 -4.89 13.53 6.72
CA ALA A 68 -3.70 13.43 7.55
C ALA A 68 -4.00 12.70 8.86
N ALA A 69 -5.08 13.06 9.55
CA ALA A 69 -5.47 12.43 10.81
C ALA A 69 -5.80 10.93 10.66
N ILE A 70 -6.45 10.53 9.55
CA ILE A 70 -6.67 9.10 9.26
C ILE A 70 -5.35 8.40 8.91
N SER A 71 -4.46 9.06 8.19
CA SER A 71 -3.14 8.52 7.83
C SER A 71 -2.25 8.34 9.07
N GLU A 72 -2.28 9.27 10.02
CA GLU A 72 -1.50 9.20 11.27
C GLU A 72 -2.04 8.14 12.23
N LYS A 73 -3.37 7.94 12.26
CA LYS A 73 -4.00 6.94 13.12
C LYS A 73 -4.03 5.53 12.50
N SER A 74 -3.52 5.37 11.28
CA SER A 74 -3.10 4.06 10.77
C SER A 74 -1.89 3.60 11.58
N GLU A 75 -2.17 3.02 12.75
CA GLU A 75 -1.24 2.67 13.82
C GLU A 75 0.17 2.29 13.31
N PRO A 76 1.21 3.10 13.60
CA PRO A 76 2.60 2.73 13.26
C PRO A 76 3.06 1.44 13.97
N ASP A 77 2.33 1.00 15.01
CA ASP A 77 2.59 -0.20 15.80
C ASP A 77 1.78 -1.44 15.38
N ALA A 78 0.88 -1.33 14.40
CA ALA A 78 0.16 -2.50 13.90
C ALA A 78 1.15 -3.47 13.23
N LEU A 79 1.40 -4.59 13.90
CA LEU A 79 2.25 -5.65 13.39
C LEU A 79 1.63 -6.27 12.12
N ILE A 80 2.26 -6.01 10.97
CA ILE A 80 1.87 -6.44 9.64
C ILE A 80 2.29 -7.90 9.42
N ASP A 81 1.39 -8.72 8.88
CA ASP A 81 1.71 -10.10 8.55
C ASP A 81 2.61 -10.22 7.30
N LEU A 82 3.32 -11.34 7.19
CA LEU A 82 4.22 -11.65 6.07
C LEU A 82 3.56 -11.46 4.69
N ALA A 83 2.29 -11.82 4.52
CA ALA A 83 1.60 -11.72 3.24
C ALA A 83 1.41 -10.26 2.83
N THR A 84 0.84 -9.46 3.72
CA THR A 84 0.62 -8.02 3.52
C THR A 84 1.95 -7.27 3.35
N ALA A 85 2.97 -7.61 4.15
CA ALA A 85 4.31 -7.06 3.99
C ALA A 85 4.92 -7.37 2.61
N ALA A 86 4.68 -8.57 2.08
CA ALA A 86 5.17 -8.96 0.76
C ALA A 86 4.47 -8.17 -0.36
N GLU A 87 3.16 -7.93 -0.24
CA GLU A 87 2.41 -7.10 -1.19
C GLU A 87 2.93 -5.67 -1.23
N LEU A 88 3.19 -5.08 -0.07
CA LEU A 88 3.72 -3.71 0.04
C LEU A 88 5.09 -3.55 -0.62
N LEU A 89 5.94 -4.56 -0.52
CA LEU A 89 7.28 -4.57 -1.12
C LEU A 89 7.29 -5.07 -2.57
N GLY A 90 6.16 -5.56 -3.10
CA GLY A 90 6.10 -6.19 -4.44
C GLY A 90 6.80 -7.56 -4.53
N TYR A 91 7.00 -8.25 -3.41
CA TYR A 91 7.60 -9.59 -3.36
C TYR A 91 6.53 -10.68 -3.29
N LYS A 92 6.93 -11.92 -3.64
CA LYS A 92 6.17 -13.12 -3.25
C LYS A 92 6.45 -13.43 -1.77
N PRO A 93 5.48 -13.94 -0.98
CA PRO A 93 5.68 -14.27 0.44
C PRO A 93 6.87 -15.21 0.71
N ALA A 94 7.07 -16.20 -0.16
CA ALA A 94 8.22 -17.10 -0.08
C ALA A 94 9.56 -16.40 -0.35
N GLY A 95 9.57 -15.37 -1.19
CA GLY A 95 10.74 -14.52 -1.45
C GLY A 95 11.06 -13.64 -0.25
N LEU A 96 10.05 -12.99 0.33
CA LEU A 96 10.21 -12.19 1.53
C LEU A 96 10.74 -13.02 2.70
N ARG A 97 10.24 -14.24 2.89
CA ARG A 97 10.76 -15.15 3.93
C ARG A 97 12.27 -15.45 3.78
N LYS A 98 12.81 -15.47 2.55
CA LYS A 98 14.26 -15.65 2.34
C LYS A 98 15.06 -14.42 2.74
N VAL A 99 14.57 -13.22 2.40
CA VAL A 99 15.17 -11.93 2.78
C VAL A 99 15.22 -11.78 4.30
N VAL A 100 14.15 -12.18 4.97
CA VAL A 100 14.04 -12.21 6.43
C VAL A 100 15.06 -13.18 7.04
N LYS A 101 15.16 -14.41 6.51
CA LYS A 101 16.17 -15.39 6.93
C LYS A 101 17.61 -14.94 6.68
N ALA A 102 17.83 -14.12 5.65
CA ALA A 102 19.12 -13.52 5.35
C ALA A 102 19.47 -12.36 6.30
N GLY A 103 18.55 -11.96 7.19
CA GLY A 103 18.77 -10.88 8.16
C GLY A 103 18.71 -9.47 7.56
N GLN A 104 18.12 -9.31 6.37
CA GLN A 104 18.09 -8.01 5.68
C GLN A 104 16.93 -7.11 6.15
N ILE A 105 15.89 -7.68 6.78
CA ILE A 105 14.73 -6.96 7.31
C ILE A 105 14.53 -7.39 8.76
N ARG A 106 14.26 -6.43 9.64
CA ARG A 106 13.90 -6.69 11.04
C ARG A 106 12.51 -7.32 11.12
N PHE A 107 12.30 -8.27 12.02
CA PHE A 107 11.02 -8.95 12.20
C PHE A 107 10.77 -9.30 13.67
N VAL A 108 9.50 -9.44 14.03
CA VAL A 108 9.07 -9.97 15.32
C VAL A 108 8.52 -11.37 15.11
N GLN A 109 9.01 -12.32 15.88
CA GLN A 109 8.47 -13.67 15.93
C GLN A 109 8.33 -14.11 17.39
N ASN A 110 7.10 -14.37 17.83
CA ASN A 110 6.84 -14.87 19.18
C ASN A 110 7.02 -16.39 19.18
N GLY A 111 8.23 -16.86 19.51
CA GLY A 111 8.58 -18.28 19.53
C GLY A 111 8.46 -18.92 18.16
N ASN A 112 7.62 -19.96 18.04
CA ASN A 112 7.36 -20.64 16.76
C ASN A 112 6.16 -20.05 15.98
N GLY A 113 5.71 -18.86 16.38
CA GLY A 113 4.55 -18.17 15.80
C GLY A 113 4.79 -17.55 14.41
N PRO A 114 3.76 -16.92 13.82
CA PRO A 114 3.86 -16.23 12.55
C PRO A 114 4.81 -15.04 12.62
N ILE A 115 5.51 -14.79 11.52
CA ILE A 115 6.44 -13.67 11.38
C ILE A 115 5.64 -12.41 11.12
N LYS A 116 5.89 -11.38 11.91
CA LYS A 116 5.27 -10.06 11.77
C LYS A 116 6.29 -8.95 11.61
N PHE A 117 5.87 -7.86 11.01
CA PHE A 117 6.70 -6.71 10.66
C PHE A 117 6.08 -5.44 11.20
N ARG A 118 6.93 -4.50 11.61
CA ARG A 118 6.48 -3.12 11.80
C ARG A 118 6.56 -2.39 10.46
N ARG A 119 5.68 -1.41 10.25
CA ARG A 119 5.65 -0.64 9.01
C ARG A 119 6.95 0.11 8.78
N GLU A 120 7.45 0.77 9.82
CA GLU A 120 8.74 1.49 9.83
C GLU A 120 9.91 0.67 9.29
N TRP A 121 10.00 -0.62 9.64
CA TRP A 121 11.11 -1.48 9.20
C TRP A 121 11.02 -1.84 7.72
N LEU A 122 9.79 -1.94 7.18
CA LEU A 122 9.58 -2.18 5.75
C LEU A 122 9.94 -0.92 4.94
N ASP A 123 9.59 0.25 5.46
CA ASP A 123 9.90 1.53 4.82
C ASP A 123 11.41 1.83 4.89
N GLU A 124 12.09 1.54 6.01
CA GLU A 124 13.56 1.57 6.12
C GLU A 124 14.23 0.66 5.08
N TYR A 125 13.72 -0.56 4.92
CA TYR A 125 14.24 -1.50 3.93
C TYR A 125 14.01 -1.01 2.49
N LEU A 126 12.86 -0.37 2.22
CA LEU A 126 12.61 0.27 0.92
C LEU A 126 13.56 1.44 0.67
N GLN A 127 13.79 2.29 1.66
CA GLN A 127 14.74 3.41 1.56
C GLN A 127 16.17 2.90 1.33
N ALA A 128 16.59 1.85 2.04
CA ALA A 128 17.91 1.26 1.91
C ALA A 128 18.12 0.52 0.58
N ASN A 129 17.08 -0.09 0.01
CA ASN A 129 17.15 -0.83 -1.27
C ASN A 129 16.67 -0.05 -2.50
N ASN A 130 16.30 1.24 -2.35
CA ASN A 130 16.09 2.17 -3.46
C ASN A 130 17.28 3.12 -3.66
N PRO A 131 18.48 2.66 -4.06
CA PRO A 131 19.31 3.44 -4.95
C PRO A 131 18.81 3.15 -6.37
N THR A 132 18.35 4.18 -7.09
CA THR A 132 18.18 4.21 -8.55
C THR A 132 18.86 3.07 -9.31
N GLY A 133 18.07 2.22 -9.98
CA GLY A 133 18.56 1.28 -10.98
C GLY A 133 18.49 -0.19 -10.57
N VAL A 134 17.29 -0.77 -10.68
CA VAL A 134 17.09 -2.22 -10.70
C VAL A 134 17.91 -2.81 -11.86
N LYS A 135 19.13 -3.30 -11.57
CA LYS A 135 19.79 -4.28 -12.43
C LYS A 135 18.97 -5.57 -12.34
N ARG A 136 17.98 -5.69 -13.22
CA ARG A 136 17.33 -6.96 -13.52
C ARG A 136 18.42 -7.90 -14.03
N SER A 137 18.93 -8.78 -13.17
CA SER A 137 19.80 -9.86 -13.59
C SER A 137 19.11 -10.57 -14.75
N PRO A 138 19.74 -10.71 -15.92
CA PRO A 138 19.09 -11.38 -17.05
C PRO A 138 18.74 -12.78 -16.58
N SER A 139 17.45 -13.09 -16.75
CA SER A 139 16.84 -14.40 -16.60
C SER A 139 17.89 -15.50 -16.75
N GLN A 140 18.15 -16.25 -15.67
CA GLN A 140 18.85 -17.51 -15.75
C GLN A 140 18.05 -18.38 -16.72
N ARG A 141 18.45 -18.33 -17.99
CA ARG A 141 18.01 -19.22 -19.05
C ARG A 141 18.36 -20.61 -18.55
N ARG A 142 17.36 -21.32 -18.02
CA ARG A 142 17.49 -22.70 -17.60
C ARG A 142 18.00 -23.46 -18.83
N VAL A 143 19.28 -23.82 -18.81
CA VAL A 143 19.84 -24.76 -19.77
C VAL A 143 19.07 -26.06 -19.54
N PRO A 144 18.38 -26.62 -20.55
CA PRO A 144 17.72 -27.91 -20.39
C PRO A 144 18.80 -28.96 -20.03
N PRO A 145 18.49 -29.91 -19.14
CA PRO A 145 19.44 -30.95 -18.77
C PRO A 145 19.85 -31.74 -20.03
N PRO A 146 21.13 -32.14 -20.18
CA PRO A 146 21.53 -32.98 -21.28
C PRO A 146 20.75 -34.30 -21.20
N THR A 147 20.03 -34.61 -22.26
CA THR A 147 19.34 -35.88 -22.47
C THR A 147 20.31 -37.01 -22.11
N SER A 148 19.99 -37.76 -21.07
CA SER A 148 20.71 -38.98 -20.71
C SER A 148 20.58 -39.96 -21.87
N THR A 149 21.63 -40.08 -22.67
CA THR A 149 21.84 -41.20 -23.59
C THR A 149 21.85 -42.47 -22.75
N VAL A 150 20.78 -43.26 -22.82
CA VAL A 150 20.73 -44.59 -22.23
C VAL A 150 21.70 -45.48 -23.03
N PRO A 151 22.81 -45.97 -22.44
CA PRO A 151 23.68 -46.92 -23.12
C PRO A 151 23.15 -48.33 -22.86
N GLY A 152 22.82 -49.07 -23.91
CA GLY A 152 22.69 -50.54 -23.82
C GLY A 152 21.26 -51.09 -23.80
N PHE A 153 20.39 -50.65 -24.72
CA PHE A 153 19.27 -51.49 -25.13
C PHE A 153 19.71 -52.35 -26.31
N ASP A 154 20.16 -53.57 -26.04
CA ASP A 154 20.49 -54.58 -27.05
C ASP A 154 19.28 -55.49 -27.28
N PRO A 155 18.55 -55.34 -28.41
CA PRO A 155 17.37 -56.16 -28.71
C PRO A 155 17.71 -57.62 -29.04
N SER A 156 18.98 -58.01 -29.09
CA SER A 156 19.43 -59.37 -29.47
C SER A 156 19.20 -60.43 -28.38
N ARG A 157 18.80 -60.04 -27.16
CA ARG A 157 18.55 -60.96 -26.04
C ARG A 157 17.15 -61.58 -25.99
N PHE A 158 16.23 -61.17 -26.87
CA PHE A 158 14.90 -61.73 -26.96
C PHE A 158 14.74 -62.55 -28.25
N LYS A 159 15.33 -63.74 -28.28
CA LYS A 159 14.95 -64.79 -29.24
C LYS A 159 13.87 -65.67 -28.61
N ARG A 160 12.80 -65.92 -29.37
CA ARG A 160 11.88 -67.05 -29.19
C ARG A 160 12.54 -68.33 -29.67
#